data_AF-A0A497BB15-F1
#
_entry.id   AF-A0A497BB15-F1
#
_cell.length_a   1.000
_cell.length_b   1.000
_cell.length_c   1.000
_cell.angle_alpha   90.00
_cell.angle_beta   90.00
_cell.angle_gamma   90.00
#
_symmetry.space_group_name_H-M   'P 1'
#
loop_
_entity.id
_entity.type
_entity.pdbx_description
1 polymer ?
#
loop_
_entity_poly.entity_id
_entity_poly.type
_entity_poly.pdbx_seq_one_letter_code
_entity_poly.pdbx_strand_id
1 'polypeptide(L)'
;MRKRIKLPNRYYGKSTSYGFVVKMGKRKQPEAIETKAICDYLRLRGCYVVRMVGSPFIRGGIPDILACCRGMFIAIEVKTKRGRVTEKQAMEIEAIREAGGHATVAYGFEEAKKFIDEILGEYSPNESIVRLTKRGKHAK
;
A
#
# COMPACT_ATOMS: atom_id res chain seq x y z
N MET A 1 3.91 -26.02 10.25
CA MET A 1 4.91 -25.51 9.27
C MET A 1 4.37 -24.25 8.60
N ARG A 2 4.86 -23.04 8.96
CA ARG A 2 4.44 -21.77 8.33
C ARG A 2 5.14 -21.61 6.98
N LYS A 3 4.43 -21.78 5.86
CA LYS A 3 5.01 -21.57 4.52
C LYS A 3 4.95 -20.08 4.15
N ARG A 4 6.12 -19.53 3.88
CA ARG A 4 6.39 -18.14 3.49
C ARG A 4 5.71 -17.83 2.15
N ILE A 5 4.71 -16.94 2.15
CA ILE A 5 4.03 -16.48 0.94
C ILE A 5 4.99 -15.61 0.12
N LYS A 6 5.30 -16.01 -1.12
CA LYS A 6 6.05 -15.19 -2.08
C LYS A 6 5.08 -14.18 -2.71
N LEU A 7 5.19 -12.91 -2.28
CA LEU A 7 4.54 -11.76 -2.92
C LEU A 7 5.05 -11.58 -4.38
N PRO A 8 4.23 -11.01 -5.28
CA PRO A 8 4.57 -10.87 -6.70
C PRO A 8 5.86 -10.06 -6.90
N ASN A 9 6.66 -10.55 -7.85
CA ASN A 9 8.04 -10.19 -8.18
C ASN A 9 8.25 -8.76 -8.72
N ARG A 10 7.43 -7.77 -8.33
CA ARG A 10 7.64 -6.36 -8.70
C ARG A 10 8.59 -5.63 -7.73
N TYR A 11 8.96 -6.30 -6.64
CA TYR A 11 9.98 -5.89 -5.67
C TYR A 11 11.40 -6.38 -6.01
N TYR A 12 11.58 -7.15 -7.08
CA TYR A 12 12.88 -7.60 -7.57
C TYR A 12 12.96 -7.43 -9.09
N GLY A 13 13.82 -6.51 -9.55
CA GLY A 13 14.35 -6.59 -10.90
C GLY A 13 15.11 -7.90 -11.05
N LYS A 14 14.78 -8.70 -12.06
CA LYS A 14 15.58 -9.86 -12.45
C LYS A 14 16.27 -9.54 -13.77
N SER A 15 17.59 -9.67 -13.72
CA SER A 15 18.47 -9.81 -14.88
C SER A 15 18.08 -11.05 -15.67
N THR A 16 17.79 -10.88 -16.96
CA THR A 16 17.93 -11.91 -17.98
C THR A 16 18.42 -11.25 -19.26
N SER A 17 19.47 -11.83 -19.81
CA SER A 17 20.19 -11.50 -21.03
C SER A 17 19.28 -11.51 -22.27
N TYR A 18 18.70 -10.37 -22.63
CA TYR A 18 18.32 -10.03 -24.00
C TYR A 18 18.25 -8.51 -24.07
N GLY A 19 19.06 -7.92 -24.96
CA GLY A 19 19.25 -6.47 -25.07
C GLY A 19 17.95 -5.74 -25.37
N PHE A 20 17.40 -5.09 -24.36
CA PHE A 20 16.46 -3.99 -24.52
C PHE A 20 16.99 -2.81 -23.72
N VAL A 21 17.41 -1.76 -24.42
CA VAL A 21 17.71 -0.47 -23.80
C VAL A 21 16.38 0.13 -23.35
N VAL A 22 15.95 -0.21 -22.13
CA VAL A 22 14.82 0.48 -21.50
C VAL A 22 15.31 1.86 -21.11
N LYS A 23 14.78 2.92 -21.75
CA LYS A 23 14.96 4.30 -21.27
C LYS A 23 14.51 4.34 -19.80
N MET A 24 15.47 4.51 -18.89
CA MET A 24 15.20 4.68 -17.46
C MET A 24 14.31 5.92 -17.27
N GLY A 25 13.01 5.70 -17.11
CA GLY A 25 12.10 6.75 -16.64
C GLY A 25 12.54 7.24 -15.26
N LYS A 26 12.24 8.51 -14.92
CA LYS A 26 12.61 9.12 -13.63
C LYS A 26 12.32 8.16 -12.47
N ARG A 27 13.31 7.93 -11.59
CA ARG A 27 13.15 7.10 -10.39
C ARG A 27 11.95 7.63 -9.59
N LYS A 28 10.94 6.79 -9.36
CA LYS A 28 9.83 7.15 -8.47
C LYS A 28 10.37 7.29 -7.04
N GLN A 29 9.85 8.29 -6.33
CA GLN A 29 10.18 8.46 -4.92
C GLN A 29 9.77 7.21 -4.12
N PRO A 30 10.55 6.81 -3.11
CA PRO A 30 10.27 5.57 -2.38
C PRO A 30 8.86 5.54 -1.75
N GLU A 31 8.39 6.67 -1.20
CA GLU A 31 7.03 6.80 -0.64
C GLU A 31 5.93 6.49 -1.66
N ALA A 32 6.06 6.96 -2.90
CA ALA A 32 5.07 6.70 -3.95
C ALA A 32 5.01 5.20 -4.34
N ILE A 33 6.12 4.48 -4.19
CA ILE A 33 6.18 3.02 -4.41
C ILE A 33 5.47 2.30 -3.27
N GLU A 34 5.80 2.62 -2.02
CA GLU A 34 5.17 2.05 -0.83
C GLU A 34 3.66 2.31 -0.82
N THR A 35 3.26 3.57 -1.06
CA THR A 35 1.85 3.98 -1.14
C THR A 35 1.09 3.15 -2.16
N LYS A 36 1.67 2.93 -3.35
CA LYS A 36 1.03 2.11 -4.37
C LYS A 36 0.80 0.68 -3.86
N ALA A 37 1.80 0.08 -3.23
CA ALA A 37 1.71 -1.29 -2.75
C ALA A 37 0.65 -1.46 -1.65
N ILE A 38 0.58 -0.50 -0.73
CA ILE A 38 -0.44 -0.47 0.33
C ILE A 38 -1.84 -0.38 -0.29
N CYS A 39 -2.04 0.52 -1.28
CA CYS A 39 -3.30 0.61 -2.01
C CYS A 39 -3.67 -0.69 -2.71
N ASP A 40 -2.70 -1.37 -3.33
CA ASP A 40 -2.94 -2.66 -4.00
C ASP A 40 -3.33 -3.75 -2.97
N TYR A 41 -2.70 -3.76 -1.78
CA TYR A 41 -3.03 -4.69 -0.70
C TYR A 41 -4.45 -4.48 -0.18
N LEU A 42 -4.86 -3.24 0.08
CA LEU A 42 -6.23 -2.92 0.50
C LEU A 42 -7.25 -3.32 -0.58
N ARG A 43 -6.98 -3.06 -1.86
CA ARG A 43 -7.87 -3.47 -2.97
C ARG A 43 -8.00 -4.98 -3.09
N LEU A 44 -6.92 -5.73 -2.92
CA LEU A 44 -6.95 -7.20 -2.91
C LEU A 44 -7.86 -7.75 -1.79
N ARG A 45 -8.03 -6.99 -0.71
CA ARG A 45 -8.91 -7.33 0.42
C ARG A 45 -10.35 -6.85 0.24
N GLY A 46 -10.71 -6.33 -0.94
CA GLY A 46 -12.04 -5.83 -1.25
C GLY A 46 -12.35 -4.44 -0.68
N CYS A 47 -11.34 -3.67 -0.28
CA CYS A 47 -11.56 -2.31 0.21
C CYS A 47 -11.75 -1.32 -0.95
N TYR A 48 -12.57 -0.30 -0.71
CA TYR A 48 -12.57 0.92 -1.50
C TYR A 48 -11.39 1.80 -1.09
N VAL A 49 -10.59 2.29 -2.04
CA VAL A 49 -9.31 2.98 -1.76
C VAL A 49 -9.15 4.23 -2.62
N VAL A 50 -8.93 5.36 -1.96
CA VAL A 50 -8.55 6.65 -2.56
C VAL A 50 -7.09 6.93 -2.20
N ARG A 51 -6.25 7.12 -3.24
CA ARG A 51 -4.89 7.61 -3.05
C ARG A 51 -4.91 9.13 -3.14
N MET A 52 -4.50 9.79 -2.08
CA MET A 52 -4.38 11.24 -2.05
C MET A 52 -3.12 11.68 -2.79
N VAL A 53 -3.25 12.79 -3.51
CA VAL A 53 -2.15 13.47 -4.19
C VAL A 53 -2.31 14.93 -3.86
N GLY A 54 -1.26 15.56 -3.33
CA GLY A 54 -1.30 16.99 -2.98
C GLY A 54 -1.76 17.85 -4.15
N SER A 55 -2.69 18.77 -3.86
CA SER A 55 -3.30 19.68 -4.83
C SER A 55 -3.70 20.98 -4.12
N PRO A 56 -3.65 22.14 -4.79
CA PRO A 56 -4.11 23.41 -4.21
C PRO A 56 -5.62 23.40 -3.87
N PHE A 57 -6.38 22.47 -4.43
CA PHE A 57 -7.82 22.33 -4.20
C PHE A 57 -8.16 21.36 -3.06
N ILE A 58 -7.15 20.78 -2.41
CA ILE A 58 -7.32 19.78 -1.34
C ILE A 58 -6.73 20.36 -0.05
N ARG A 59 -7.43 20.16 1.07
CA ARG A 59 -6.93 20.54 2.39
C ARG A 59 -5.60 19.84 2.67
N GLY A 60 -4.59 20.61 3.07
CA GLY A 60 -3.27 20.07 3.42
C GLY A 60 -3.33 19.21 4.69
N GLY A 61 -2.51 18.16 4.72
CA GLY A 61 -2.39 17.26 5.89
C GLY A 61 -3.21 15.97 5.78
N ILE A 62 -4.13 15.86 4.81
CA ILE A 62 -4.91 14.62 4.61
C ILE A 62 -3.94 13.45 4.36
N PRO A 63 -4.12 12.30 5.05
CA PRO A 63 -3.27 11.13 4.87
C PRO A 63 -3.18 10.63 3.42
N ASP A 64 -2.00 10.14 3.02
CA ASP A 64 -1.72 9.65 1.66
C ASP A 64 -2.71 8.62 1.11
N ILE A 65 -3.30 7.82 1.99
CA ILE A 65 -4.27 6.77 1.65
C ILE A 65 -5.51 6.91 2.54
N LEU A 66 -6.67 6.96 1.91
CA LEU A 66 -7.96 6.81 2.56
C LEU A 66 -8.65 5.54 2.03
N ALA A 67 -9.24 4.74 2.89
CA ALA A 67 -9.91 3.52 2.52
C ALA A 67 -11.15 3.26 3.37
N CYS A 68 -12.15 2.63 2.74
CA CYS A 68 -13.27 2.02 3.44
C CYS A 68 -13.21 0.51 3.25
N CYS A 69 -13.09 -0.22 4.35
CA CYS A 69 -12.94 -1.65 4.41
C CYS A 69 -14.02 -2.25 5.31
N ARG A 70 -15.03 -2.91 4.75
CA ARG A 70 -16.13 -3.53 5.53
C ARG A 70 -16.82 -2.54 6.49
N GLY A 71 -17.04 -1.31 6.03
CA GLY A 71 -17.63 -0.23 6.85
C GLY A 71 -16.65 0.48 7.78
N MET A 72 -15.42 -0.01 7.94
CA MET A 72 -14.39 0.67 8.73
C MET A 72 -13.62 1.66 7.87
N PHE A 73 -13.52 2.90 8.36
CA PHE A 73 -12.66 3.92 7.77
C PHE A 73 -11.21 3.72 8.21
N ILE A 74 -10.30 3.66 7.24
CA ILE A 74 -8.86 3.47 7.44
C ILE A 74 -8.11 4.58 6.71
N ALA A 75 -7.22 5.27 7.40
CA ALA A 75 -6.34 6.29 6.84
C ALA A 75 -4.87 5.99 7.15
N ILE A 76 -3.99 6.13 6.16
CA ILE A 76 -2.57 5.82 6.30
C ILE A 76 -1.74 6.93 5.68
N GLU A 77 -0.92 7.57 6.51
CA GLU A 77 0.14 8.47 6.08
C GLU A 77 1.42 7.65 5.87
N VAL A 78 2.02 7.71 4.69
CA VAL A 78 3.15 6.86 4.30
C VAL A 78 4.44 7.66 4.36
N LYS A 79 5.41 7.18 5.14
CA LYS A 79 6.74 7.79 5.22
C LYS A 79 7.84 6.80 4.84
N THR A 80 8.94 7.33 4.31
CA THR A 80 10.21 6.60 4.28
C THR A 80 10.85 6.58 5.66
N LYS A 81 11.87 5.74 5.88
CA LYS A 81 12.65 5.67 7.13
C LYS A 81 13.17 7.01 7.67
N ARG A 82 13.31 8.03 6.82
CA ARG A 82 13.78 9.38 7.19
C ARG A 82 12.68 10.44 7.11
N GLY A 83 11.50 10.08 6.61
CA GLY A 83 10.36 10.97 6.50
C GLY A 83 9.88 11.37 7.89
N ARG A 84 9.49 12.63 8.04
CA ARG A 84 8.91 13.15 9.28
C ARG A 84 7.45 13.51 9.03
N VAL A 85 6.61 13.19 10.00
CA VAL A 85 5.20 13.57 9.99
C VAL A 85 5.13 15.06 10.30
N THR A 86 4.40 15.81 9.49
CA THR A 86 4.17 17.23 9.76
C THR A 86 3.12 17.39 10.85
N GLU A 87 3.12 18.53 11.55
CA GLU A 87 2.12 18.83 12.57
C GLU A 87 0.68 18.74 12.03
N LYS A 88 0.43 19.29 10.83
CA LYS A 88 -0.88 19.19 10.17
C LYS A 88 -1.30 17.74 9.90
N GLN A 89 -0.37 16.87 9.49
CA GLN A 89 -0.66 15.45 9.30
C GLN A 89 -0.96 14.75 10.62
N ALA A 90 -0.23 15.08 11.69
CA ALA A 90 -0.49 14.54 13.02
C ALA A 90 -1.89 14.94 13.53
N MET A 91 -2.28 16.21 13.34
CA MET A 91 -3.62 16.70 13.68
C MET A 91 -4.72 15.97 12.93
N GLU A 92 -4.55 15.73 11.62
CA GLU A 92 -5.54 14.98 10.81
C GLU A 92 -5.66 13.52 11.26
N ILE A 93 -4.54 12.87 11.59
CA ILE A 93 -4.54 11.50 12.10
C ILE A 93 -5.31 11.42 13.42
N GLU A 94 -5.10 12.38 14.32
CA GLU A 94 -5.79 12.41 15.60
C GLU A 94 -7.29 12.69 15.42
N ALA A 95 -7.65 13.66 14.59
CA ALA A 95 -9.06 13.97 14.30
C ALA A 95 -9.81 12.76 13.72
N ILE A 96 -9.15 11.95 12.87
CA ILE A 96 -9.74 10.71 12.35
C ILE A 96 -9.96 9.69 13.46
N ARG A 97 -9.01 9.54 14.39
CA ARG A 97 -9.11 8.62 15.53
C ARG A 97 -10.21 9.03 16.50
N GLU A 98 -10.29 10.32 16.84
CA GLU A 98 -11.33 10.89 17.68
C GLU A 98 -12.72 10.69 17.09
N ALA A 99 -12.85 10.72 15.76
CA ALA A 99 -14.08 10.42 15.04
C ALA A 99 -14.42 8.91 14.93
N GLY A 100 -13.61 8.03 15.52
CA GLY A 100 -13.80 6.57 15.49
C GLY A 100 -13.24 5.87 14.24
N GLY A 101 -12.48 6.58 13.41
CA GLY A 101 -11.73 6.00 12.29
C GLY A 101 -10.39 5.41 12.72
N HIS A 102 -9.79 4.59 11.87
CA HIS A 102 -8.48 4.02 12.12
C HIS A 102 -7.42 4.79 11.33
N ALA A 103 -6.55 5.54 11.99
CA ALA A 103 -5.47 6.27 11.33
C ALA A 103 -4.08 5.94 11.89
N THR A 104 -3.08 5.85 11.02
CA THR A 104 -1.68 5.67 11.43
C THR A 104 -0.69 6.32 10.48
N VAL A 105 0.53 6.50 10.97
CA VAL A 105 1.73 6.74 10.15
C VAL A 105 2.41 5.40 9.95
N ALA A 106 2.71 5.05 8.71
CA ALA A 106 3.42 3.81 8.38
C ALA A 106 4.76 4.11 7.69
N TYR A 107 5.84 3.58 8.26
CA TYR A 107 7.18 3.68 7.68
C TYR A 107 7.45 2.52 6.71
N GLY A 108 6.70 2.52 5.61
CA GLY A 108 6.75 1.52 4.54
C GLY A 108 5.67 0.44 4.62
N PHE A 109 5.66 -0.46 3.64
CA PHE A 109 4.60 -1.45 3.44
C PHE A 109 4.37 -2.39 4.63
N GLU A 110 5.44 -2.88 5.28
CA GLU A 110 5.30 -3.88 6.34
C GLU A 110 4.59 -3.35 7.58
N GLU A 111 4.84 -2.08 7.96
CA GLU A 111 4.13 -1.44 9.07
C GLU A 111 2.67 -1.18 8.72
N ALA A 112 2.40 -0.67 7.51
CA ALA A 112 1.03 -0.49 7.02
C ALA A 112 0.29 -1.82 7.00
N LYS A 113 0.94 -2.91 6.55
CA LYS A 113 0.35 -4.24 6.51
C LYS A 113 -0.05 -4.71 7.91
N LYS A 114 0.83 -4.57 8.92
CA LYS A 114 0.51 -4.95 10.30
C LYS A 114 -0.71 -4.21 10.81
N PHE A 115 -0.75 -2.89 10.66
CA PHE A 115 -1.89 -2.07 11.06
C PHE A 115 -3.19 -2.50 10.35
N ILE A 116 -3.14 -2.74 9.04
CA ILE A 116 -4.30 -3.20 8.28
C ILE A 116 -4.76 -4.60 8.74
N ASP A 117 -3.82 -5.48 9.09
CA ASP A 117 -4.12 -6.83 9.57
C ASP A 117 -4.71 -6.84 10.98
N GLU A 118 -4.29 -5.91 11.85
CA GLU A 118 -4.88 -5.72 13.18
C GLU A 118 -6.37 -5.34 13.08
N ILE A 119 -6.75 -4.54 12.08
CA ILE A 119 -8.13 -4.07 11.88
C ILE A 119 -8.99 -5.11 11.14
N LEU A 120 -8.45 -5.71 10.08
CA LEU A 120 -9.22 -6.52 9.13
C LEU A 120 -9.02 -8.04 9.32
N GLY A 121 -8.15 -8.45 10.26
CA GLY A 121 -7.61 -9.80 10.40
C GLY A 121 -6.45 -10.09 9.44
N GLU A 122 -5.74 -11.20 9.63
CA GLU A 122 -4.71 -11.62 8.68
C GLU A 122 -5.31 -11.95 7.31
N TYR A 123 -4.67 -11.47 6.25
CA TYR A 123 -5.06 -11.85 4.90
C TYR A 123 -4.40 -13.16 4.48
N SER A 124 -5.21 -14.22 4.33
CA SER A 124 -4.80 -15.47 3.66
C SER A 124 -5.33 -15.48 2.23
N PRO A 125 -4.47 -15.47 1.19
CA PRO A 125 -4.92 -15.60 -0.19
C PRO A 125 -5.60 -16.96 -0.37
N ASN A 126 -6.80 -16.97 -0.95
CA ASN A 126 -7.48 -18.21 -1.32
C ASN A 126 -6.59 -19.00 -2.32
N GLU A 127 -6.35 -20.30 -2.08
CA GLU A 127 -5.41 -21.11 -2.89
C GLU A 127 -5.76 -21.11 -4.38
N SER A 128 -7.06 -21.00 -4.70
CA SER A 128 -7.61 -20.95 -6.05
C SER A 128 -7.11 -19.74 -6.86
N ILE A 129 -6.93 -18.57 -6.24
CA ILE A 129 -6.40 -17.35 -6.89
C ILE A 129 -4.90 -17.50 -7.19
N VAL A 130 -4.16 -18.16 -6.30
CA VAL A 130 -2.72 -18.43 -6.47
C VAL A 130 -2.48 -19.40 -7.64
N ARG A 131 -3.40 -20.34 -7.90
CA ARG A 131 -3.29 -21.29 -9.04
C ARG A 131 -3.57 -20.61 -10.39
N LEU A 132 -4.52 -19.68 -10.47
CA LEU A 132 -4.85 -18.95 -11.70
C LEU A 132 -3.73 -18.02 -12.17
N THR A 133 -3.09 -17.30 -11.25
CA THR A 133 -1.94 -16.42 -11.56
C THR A 133 -0.68 -17.19 -12.01
N LYS A 134 -0.58 -18.49 -11.69
CA LYS A 134 0.49 -19.38 -12.19
C LYS A 134 0.21 -19.89 -13.61
N ARG A 135 -1.05 -20.13 -13.98
CA ARG A 135 -1.44 -20.59 -15.33
C ARG A 135 -1.29 -19.51 -16.40
N GLY A 136 -1.54 -18.24 -16.06
CA GLY A 136 -1.40 -17.11 -17.00
C GLY A 136 0.02 -16.77 -17.45
N LYS A 137 1.08 -17.42 -16.91
CA LYS A 137 2.48 -17.22 -17.34
C LYS A 137 2.92 -18.15 -18.48
N HIS A 138 2.05 -19.05 -18.94
CA HIS A 138 2.33 -20.00 -20.03
C HIS A 138 1.29 -20.02 -21.15
N ALA A 139 0.34 -19.07 -21.16
CA ALA A 139 -0.48 -18.84 -22.34
C ALA A 139 0.34 -17.98 -23.32
N LYS A 140 0.93 -18.66 -24.30
CA LYS A 140 1.44 -18.05 -25.54
C LYS A 140 0.27 -17.56 -26.39
#